data_AF-A0A6P0YWA2-F1
#
_entry.id   AF-A0A6P0YWA2-F1
#
_cell.length_a   1.000
_cell.length_b   1.000
_cell.length_c   1.000
_cell.angle_alpha   90.00
_cell.angle_beta   90.00
_cell.angle_gamma   90.00
#
_symmetry.space_group_name_H-M   'P 1'
#
loop_
_entity.id
_entity.type
_entity.pdbx_description
1 polymer ?
#
loop_
_entity_poly.entity_id
_entity_poly.type
_entity_poly.pdbx_seq_one_letter_code
_entity_poly.pdbx_strand_id
1 'polypeptide(L)'
;MPLMGWLSDRTLRRKTWLLITTTSLSLAGFPAFWLLSHANSIGIWFAQIGLAILVAPLLAVSPAMMVELFPTETRLTSYSLAFNIGVSIVGGTSLLVCTWLIDISGNIYAPGLYLMVCALISTIAMALMRDRSREPLL
;
A
#
# COMPACT_ATOMS: atom_id res chain seq x y z
N MET A 1 -11.26 -0.44 7.89
CA MET A 1 -10.05 -0.22 8.71
C MET A 1 -10.08 -1.01 10.03
N PRO A 2 -11.05 -0.86 10.96
CA PRO A 2 -11.01 -1.58 12.25
C PRO A 2 -11.22 -3.10 12.14
N LEU A 3 -12.13 -3.55 11.26
CA LEU A 3 -12.40 -4.99 11.04
C LEU A 3 -11.19 -5.75 10.46
N MET A 4 -10.42 -5.11 9.57
CA MET A 4 -9.25 -5.72 8.94
C MET A 4 -8.04 -5.77 9.87
N GLY A 5 -7.87 -4.78 10.75
CA GLY A 5 -6.89 -4.85 11.84
C GLY A 5 -7.18 -6.01 12.79
N TRP A 6 -8.45 -6.17 13.19
CA TRP A 6 -8.87 -7.29 14.05
C TRP A 6 -8.70 -8.67 13.40
N LEU A 7 -9.01 -8.79 12.10
CA LEU A 7 -8.83 -10.03 11.36
C LEU A 7 -7.34 -10.37 11.13
N SER A 8 -6.52 -9.33 10.88
CA SER A 8 -5.07 -9.48 10.76
C SER A 8 -4.43 -9.96 12.05
N ASP A 9 -4.90 -9.49 13.21
CA ASP A 9 -4.33 -9.87 14.50
C ASP A 9 -4.64 -11.32 14.89
N ARG A 10 -5.72 -11.93 14.35
CA ARG A 10 -6.13 -13.30 14.71
C ARG A 10 -5.67 -14.40 13.76
N THR A 11 -5.40 -14.10 12.48
CA THR A 11 -5.32 -15.17 11.45
C THR A 11 -3.91 -15.46 10.93
N LEU A 12 -3.07 -14.45 10.66
CA LEU A 12 -1.73 -14.64 10.05
C LEU A 12 -0.71 -13.68 10.66
N ARG A 13 0.59 -13.99 10.51
CA ARG A 13 1.67 -13.03 10.86
C ARG A 13 1.52 -11.76 10.02
N ARG A 14 1.75 -10.60 10.62
CA ARG A 14 1.54 -9.27 10.00
C ARG A 14 2.34 -9.11 8.69
N LYS A 15 3.55 -9.67 8.62
CA LYS A 15 4.36 -9.72 7.39
C LYS A 15 3.64 -10.44 6.25
N THR A 16 2.99 -11.58 6.53
CA THR A 16 2.25 -12.35 5.53
C THR A 16 1.03 -11.58 5.02
N TRP A 17 0.30 -10.89 5.90
CA TRP A 17 -0.80 -10.01 5.51
C TRP A 17 -0.34 -8.89 4.58
N LEU A 18 0.74 -8.18 4.93
CA LEU A 18 1.27 -7.09 4.10
C LEU A 18 1.82 -7.59 2.76
N LEU A 19 2.43 -8.78 2.71
CA LEU A 19 2.84 -9.40 1.46
C LEU A 19 1.65 -9.76 0.58
N ILE A 20 0.60 -10.39 1.13
CA ILE A 20 -0.62 -10.71 0.37
C ILE A 20 -1.27 -9.43 -0.15
N THR A 21 -1.35 -8.38 0.67
CA THR A 21 -1.98 -7.12 0.27
C THR A 21 -1.18 -6.39 -0.80
N THR A 22 0.15 -6.27 -0.65
CA THR A 22 1.00 -5.59 -1.65
C THR A 22 1.09 -6.38 -2.96
N THR A 23 1.18 -7.71 -2.91
CA THR A 23 1.14 -8.57 -4.10
C THR A 23 -0.21 -8.49 -4.81
N SER A 24 -1.31 -8.55 -4.05
CA SER A 24 -2.66 -8.38 -4.60
C SER A 24 -2.84 -6.99 -5.22
N LEU A 25 -2.31 -5.93 -4.60
CA LEU A 25 -2.33 -4.58 -5.17
C LEU A 25 -1.48 -4.48 -6.46
N SER A 26 -0.33 -5.16 -6.51
CA SER A 26 0.50 -5.23 -7.72
C SER A 26 -0.21 -5.95 -8.85
N LEU A 27 -0.91 -7.05 -8.57
CA LEU A 27 -1.66 -7.82 -9.59
C LEU A 27 -2.96 -7.11 -10.00
N ALA A 28 -3.66 -6.49 -9.04
CA ALA A 28 -4.96 -5.86 -9.24
C ALA A 28 -4.87 -4.39 -9.67
N GLY A 29 -3.71 -3.73 -9.55
CA GLY A 29 -3.54 -2.31 -9.82
C GLY A 29 -3.85 -1.93 -11.27
N PHE A 30 -3.31 -2.69 -12.24
CA PHE A 30 -3.60 -2.50 -13.66
C PHE A 30 -5.07 -2.80 -14.04
N PRO A 31 -5.65 -3.97 -13.71
CA PRO A 31 -7.05 -4.26 -14.05
C PRO A 31 -8.05 -3.34 -13.32
N ALA A 32 -7.75 -2.87 -12.11
CA ALA A 32 -8.61 -1.90 -11.42
C ALA A 32 -8.63 -0.54 -12.13
N PHE A 33 -7.48 -0.06 -12.62
CA PHE A 33 -7.42 1.18 -13.42
C PHE A 33 -8.11 1.03 -14.78
N TRP A 34 -7.96 -0.13 -15.42
CA TRP A 34 -8.66 -0.43 -16.66
C TRP A 34 -10.18 -0.55 -16.48
N LEU A 35 -10.62 -1.11 -15.34
CA LEU A 35 -12.04 -1.19 -14.99
C LEU A 35 -12.62 0.20 -14.70
N LEU A 36 -11.86 1.08 -14.02
CA LEU A 36 -12.27 2.45 -13.73
C LEU A 36 -12.47 3.31 -14.98
N SER A 37 -11.72 3.05 -16.06
CA SER A 37 -11.85 3.81 -17.31
C SER A 37 -12.99 3.33 -18.22
N HIS A 38 -13.40 2.06 -18.10
CA HIS A 38 -14.44 1.44 -18.94
C HIS A 38 -15.78 1.23 -18.21
N ALA A 39 -15.83 1.44 -16.90
CA ALA A 39 -17.04 1.20 -16.12
C ALA A 39 -18.06 2.33 -16.26
N ASN A 40 -19.35 1.94 -16.34
CA ASN A 40 -20.48 2.84 -16.09
C ASN A 40 -20.41 3.44 -14.67
N SER A 41 -21.12 4.54 -14.41
CA SER A 41 -21.11 5.24 -13.10
C SER A 41 -21.31 4.32 -11.89
N ILE A 42 -22.11 3.24 -12.02
CA ILE A 42 -22.31 2.24 -10.97
C ILE A 42 -21.09 1.31 -10.82
N GLY A 43 -20.45 0.92 -11.91
CA GLY A 43 -19.25 0.07 -11.88
C GLY A 43 -18.03 0.78 -11.26
N ILE A 44 -17.96 2.11 -11.37
CA ILE A 44 -16.93 2.92 -10.69
C ILE A 44 -17.07 2.82 -9.16
N TRP A 45 -18.30 2.84 -8.63
CA TRP A 45 -18.54 2.67 -7.19
C TRP A 45 -18.06 1.29 -6.70
N PHE A 46 -18.39 0.22 -7.41
CA PHE A 46 -17.93 -1.12 -7.04
C PHE A 46 -16.41 -1.26 -7.14
N ALA A 47 -15.78 -0.69 -8.17
CA ALA A 47 -14.34 -0.69 -8.32
C ALA A 47 -13.64 0.07 -7.18
N GLN A 48 -14.17 1.25 -6.80
CA GLN A 48 -13.64 2.01 -5.66
C GLN A 48 -13.79 1.26 -4.33
N ILE A 49 -14.93 0.63 -4.08
CA ILE A 49 -15.14 -0.17 -2.85
C ILE A 49 -14.18 -1.36 -2.83
N GLY A 50 -13.99 -2.05 -3.96
CA GLY A 50 -13.03 -3.15 -4.08
C GLY A 50 -11.59 -2.71 -3.81
N LEU A 51 -11.17 -1.58 -4.38
CA LEU A 51 -9.86 -0.99 -4.11
C LEU A 51 -9.71 -0.55 -2.65
N ALA A 52 -10.75 0.04 -2.05
CA ALA A 52 -10.74 0.44 -0.65
C ALA A 52 -10.57 -0.76 0.28
N ILE A 53 -11.20 -1.90 -0.05
CA ILE A 53 -11.03 -3.16 0.69
C ILE A 53 -9.61 -3.70 0.53
N LEU A 54 -9.01 -3.60 -0.66
CA LEU A 54 -7.62 -4.02 -0.89
C LEU A 54 -6.60 -3.13 -0.17
N VAL A 55 -6.85 -1.83 -0.08
CA VAL A 55 -5.94 -0.88 0.60
C VAL A 55 -6.13 -0.91 2.12
N ALA A 56 -7.29 -1.37 2.61
CA ALA A 56 -7.60 -1.36 4.04
C ALA A 56 -6.61 -2.13 4.94
N PRO A 57 -6.16 -3.35 4.61
CA PRO A 57 -5.14 -4.05 5.38
C PRO A 57 -3.80 -3.32 5.37
N LEU A 58 -3.44 -2.68 4.26
CA LEU A 58 -2.19 -1.91 4.17
C LEU A 58 -2.19 -0.79 5.21
N LEU A 59 -3.24 0.03 5.22
CA LEU A 59 -3.33 1.15 6.16
C LEU A 59 -3.54 0.71 7.62
N ALA A 60 -4.18 -0.43 7.86
CA ALA A 60 -4.41 -0.94 9.21
C ALA A 60 -3.18 -1.65 9.82
N VAL A 61 -2.44 -2.42 9.03
CA VAL A 61 -1.38 -3.32 9.52
C VAL A 61 0.01 -2.67 9.43
N SER A 62 0.26 -1.78 8.46
CA SER A 62 1.54 -1.09 8.30
C SER A 62 2.00 -0.30 9.55
N PRO A 63 1.20 0.58 10.16
CA PRO A 63 1.63 1.30 11.37
C PRO A 63 1.88 0.36 12.55
N ALA A 64 1.05 -0.69 12.69
CA ALA A 64 1.17 -1.66 13.77
C ALA A 64 2.45 -2.50 13.65
N MET A 65 2.87 -2.86 12.43
CA MET A 65 4.13 -3.57 12.20
C MET A 65 5.35 -2.69 12.41
N MET A 66 5.31 -1.42 11.98
CA MET A 66 6.43 -0.49 12.23
C MET A 66 6.64 -0.23 13.72
N VAL A 67 5.56 -0.13 14.49
CA VAL A 67 5.61 0.00 15.96
C VAL A 67 6.33 -1.18 16.62
N GLU A 68 6.14 -2.41 16.13
CA GLU A 68 6.85 -3.59 16.62
C GLU A 68 8.32 -3.65 16.19
N LEU A 69 8.68 -2.99 15.09
CA LEU A 69 10.05 -2.98 14.57
C LEU A 69 10.98 -2.00 15.30
N PHE A 70 10.43 -0.95 15.94
CA PHE A 70 11.20 0.11 16.57
C PHE A 70 11.24 0.02 18.11
N PRO A 71 12.38 0.35 18.75
CA PRO A 71 12.51 0.44 20.20
C PRO A 71 11.47 1.39 20.80
N THR A 72 10.95 1.06 21.97
CA THR A 72 9.85 1.77 22.64
C THR A 72 10.13 3.27 22.82
N GLU A 73 11.40 3.63 23.02
CA GLU A 73 11.84 5.02 23.28
C GLU A 73 11.81 5.93 22.04
N THR A 74 12.01 5.39 20.83
CA THR A 74 12.13 6.19 19.59
C THR A 74 11.05 5.88 18.55
N ARG A 75 10.08 5.04 18.92
CA ARG A 75 9.02 4.51 18.06
C ARG A 75 8.22 5.57 17.32
N LEU A 76 7.67 6.56 18.04
CA LEU A 76 6.82 7.59 17.44
C LEU A 76 7.61 8.51 16.51
N THR A 77 8.80 8.92 16.93
CA THR A 77 9.67 9.80 16.15
C THR A 77 10.17 9.11 14.89
N SER A 78 10.67 7.87 15.00
CA SER A 78 11.19 7.12 13.85
C SER A 78 10.09 6.79 12.84
N TYR A 79 8.89 6.40 13.33
CA TYR A 79 7.73 6.15 12.46
C TYR A 79 7.28 7.43 11.75
N SER A 80 7.07 8.52 12.50
CA SER A 80 6.63 9.80 11.93
C SER A 80 7.63 10.34 10.92
N LEU A 81 8.93 10.23 11.20
CA LEU A 81 9.99 10.67 10.30
C LEU A 81 9.99 9.85 9.00
N ALA A 82 9.99 8.52 9.10
CA ALA A 82 9.94 7.64 7.93
C ALA A 82 8.67 7.85 7.09
N PHE A 83 7.52 7.99 7.76
CA PHE A 83 6.23 8.22 7.09
C PHE A 83 6.19 9.58 6.39
N ASN A 84 6.54 10.66 7.08
CA ASN A 84 6.50 12.01 6.50
C ASN A 84 7.51 12.18 5.37
N ILE A 85 8.72 11.64 5.49
CA ILE A 85 9.72 11.68 4.40
C ILE A 85 9.20 10.89 3.20
N GLY A 86 8.71 9.66 3.41
CA GLY A 86 8.18 8.82 2.34
C GLY A 86 7.00 9.46 1.62
N VAL A 87 6.00 9.95 2.36
CA VAL A 87 4.81 10.60 1.79
C VAL A 87 5.15 11.96 1.17
N SER A 88 6.06 12.73 1.74
CA SER A 88 6.46 14.03 1.18
C SER A 88 7.15 13.87 -0.17
N ILE A 89 8.09 12.92 -0.27
CA ILE A 89 8.81 12.67 -1.53
C ILE A 89 7.86 12.02 -2.55
N VAL A 90 7.22 10.90 -2.20
CA VAL A 90 6.48 10.09 -3.17
C VAL A 90 5.07 10.61 -3.41
N GLY A 91 4.41 11.20 -2.42
CA GLY A 91 3.02 11.64 -2.52
C GLY A 91 2.81 12.76 -3.54
N GLY A 92 3.63 13.81 -3.47
CA GLY A 92 3.54 14.94 -4.41
C GLY A 92 4.11 14.60 -5.79
N THR A 93 5.25 13.91 -5.84
CA THR A 93 5.91 13.56 -7.12
C THR A 93 5.11 12.52 -7.91
N SER A 94 4.38 11.60 -7.25
CA SER A 94 3.58 10.60 -7.97
C SER A 94 2.54 11.24 -8.88
N LEU A 95 1.88 12.31 -8.44
CA LEU A 95 0.89 13.03 -9.26
C LEU A 95 1.55 13.67 -10.47
N LEU A 96 2.66 14.40 -10.26
CA LEU A 96 3.43 15.03 -11.34
C LEU A 96 3.94 14.01 -12.36
N VAL A 97 4.51 12.89 -11.88
CA VAL A 97 4.99 11.81 -12.74
C VAL A 97 3.83 11.17 -13.50
N CYS A 98 2.68 10.92 -12.86
CA CYS A 98 1.50 10.40 -13.55
C CYS A 98 1.04 11.33 -14.68
N THR A 99 0.91 12.63 -14.40
CA THR A 99 0.47 13.62 -15.40
C THR A 99 1.47 13.74 -16.54
N TRP A 100 2.77 13.80 -16.24
CA TRP A 100 3.83 13.84 -17.24
C TRP A 100 3.88 12.57 -18.10
N LEU A 101 3.66 11.41 -17.49
CA LEU A 101 3.64 10.13 -18.19
C LEU A 101 2.43 10.00 -19.12
N ILE A 102 1.29 10.57 -18.73
CA ILE A 102 0.11 10.68 -19.61
C ILE A 102 0.40 11.61 -20.79
N ASP A 103 1.03 12.77 -20.54
CA ASP A 103 1.33 13.78 -21.56
C ASP A 103 2.29 13.24 -22.64
N ILE A 104 3.30 12.47 -22.24
CA ILE A 104 4.25 11.86 -23.18
C ILE A 104 3.70 10.58 -23.83
N SER A 105 3.06 9.70 -23.05
CA SER A 105 2.63 8.40 -23.57
C SER A 105 1.30 8.46 -24.32
N GLY A 106 0.52 9.53 -24.17
CA GLY A 106 -0.86 9.63 -24.63
C GLY A 106 -1.81 8.58 -24.03
N ASN A 107 -1.34 7.85 -23.02
CA ASN A 107 -2.01 6.67 -22.49
C ASN A 107 -2.60 6.96 -21.11
N ILE A 108 -3.93 7.03 -21.05
CA ILE A 108 -4.72 7.20 -19.82
C ILE A 108 -4.50 6.08 -18.76
N TYR A 109 -3.90 4.95 -19.14
CA TYR A 109 -3.56 3.85 -18.23
C TYR A 109 -2.19 4.01 -17.55
N ALA A 110 -1.40 5.01 -17.92
CA ALA A 110 -0.06 5.25 -17.37
C ALA A 110 0.02 5.30 -15.83
N PRO A 111 -0.94 5.91 -15.10
CA PRO A 111 -0.94 5.89 -13.63
C PRO A 111 -1.09 4.48 -13.03
N GLY A 112 -1.84 3.59 -13.69
CA GLY A 112 -2.01 2.21 -13.26
C GLY A 112 -0.71 1.41 -13.33
N LEU A 113 0.08 1.62 -14.37
CA LEU A 113 1.42 1.03 -14.50
C LEU A 113 2.38 1.56 -13.43
N TYR A 114 2.35 2.87 -13.16
CA TYR A 114 3.14 3.48 -12.10
C TYR A 114 2.79 2.89 -10.72
N LEU A 115 1.49 2.72 -10.42
CA LEU A 115 1.05 2.07 -9.19
C LEU A 115 1.49 0.61 -9.10
N MET A 116 1.45 -0.13 -10.20
CA MET A 116 1.92 -1.51 -10.25
C MET A 116 3.41 -1.61 -9.93
N VAL A 117 4.24 -0.73 -10.49
CA VAL A 117 5.69 -0.67 -10.20
C VAL A 117 5.95 -0.31 -8.74
N CYS A 118 5.24 0.70 -8.20
CA CYS A 118 5.35 1.07 -6.79
C CYS A 118 4.93 -0.06 -5.85
N ALA A 119 3.85 -0.78 -6.18
CA ALA A 119 3.38 -1.93 -5.42
C ALA A 119 4.41 -3.06 -5.44
N LEU A 120 5.02 -3.34 -6.59
CA LEU A 120 6.07 -4.35 -6.73
C LEU A 120 7.31 -4.00 -5.88
N ILE A 121 7.76 -2.75 -5.90
CA ILE A 121 8.87 -2.27 -5.05
C ILE A 121 8.52 -2.46 -3.56
N SER A 122 7.28 -2.12 -3.17
CA SER A 122 6.80 -2.33 -1.80
C SER A 122 6.77 -3.81 -1.40
N THR A 123 6.33 -4.69 -2.31
CA THR A 123 6.37 -6.15 -2.10
C THR A 123 7.80 -6.65 -1.91
N ILE A 124 8.74 -6.20 -2.75
CA ILE A 124 10.16 -6.58 -2.64
C ILE A 124 10.73 -6.09 -1.31
N ALA A 125 10.50 -4.82 -0.95
CA ALA A 125 10.95 -4.25 0.31
C ALA A 125 10.39 -5.04 1.52
N MET A 126 9.11 -5.40 1.50
CA MET A 126 8.48 -6.23 2.53
C MET A 126 9.03 -7.66 2.57
N ALA A 127 9.38 -8.24 1.42
CA ALA A 127 9.99 -9.56 1.35
C ALA A 127 11.38 -9.57 2.02
N LEU A 128 12.20 -8.55 1.74
CA LEU A 128 13.53 -8.35 2.33
C LEU A 128 13.48 -7.97 3.81
N MET A 129 12.40 -7.33 4.27
CA MET A 129 12.26 -6.93 5.67
C MET A 129 12.20 -8.15 6.59
N ARG A 130 13.13 -8.25 7.55
CA ARG A 130 13.19 -9.38 8.47
C ARG A 130 12.07 -9.25 9.50
N ASP A 131 11.25 -10.28 9.60
CA ASP A 131 10.08 -10.28 10.49
C ASP A 131 10.55 -10.36 11.95
N ARG A 132 10.31 -9.29 12.72
CA ARG A 132 10.50 -9.26 14.18
C ARG A 132 9.15 -9.31 14.93
N SER A 133 8.05 -9.49 14.20
CA SER A 133 6.71 -9.53 14.79
C SER A 133 6.62 -10.71 15.77
N ARG A 134 6.35 -10.40 17.04
CA ARG A 134 6.27 -11.31 18.21
C ARG A 134 7.57 -11.67 18.94
N GLU A 135 8.68 -10.96 18.74
CA GLU A 135 9.78 -11.04 19.71
C GLU A 135 9.44 -10.23 20.97
N PRO A 136 9.79 -10.71 22.18
CA PRO A 136 9.51 -9.97 23.41
C PRO A 136 10.19 -8.61 23.33
N LEU A 137 9.41 -7.56 23.60
CA LEU A 137 9.91 -6.20 23.74
C LEU A 137 10.97 -6.22 24.86
N LEU A 138 12.24 -6.07 24.50
CA LEU A 138 13.33 -5.83 25.45
C LEU A 138 13.22 -4.43 26.02
#